data_AF-A0A151RK71-F1
#
_entry.id   AF-A0A151RK71-F1
#
_cell.length_a   1.000
_cell.length_b   1.000
_cell.length_c   1.000
_cell.angle_alpha   90.00
_cell.angle_beta   90.00
_cell.angle_gamma   90.00
#
_symmetry.space_group_name_H-M   'P 1'
#
loop_
_entity.id
_entity.type
_entity.pdbx_description
1 polymer ?
#
loop_
_entity_poly.entity_id
_entity_poly.type
_entity_poly.pdbx_seq_one_letter_code
_entity_poly.pdbx_strand_id
1 'polypeptide(L)'
;LQDYAGQGNDPENEKELFNRFHASLRNVSERIFGIFKSRFTIFKSATPFLFKTQVELVLVCAALHNFLRRSDEFPIEAVDEPSSSTLLVNEDHTFEPIIQTQEQEREDTNAWRTSIAMNM
;
A
#
# COMPACT_ATOMS: atom_id res chain seq x y z
N LEU A 1 -13.17 -0.77 -11.54
CA LEU A 1 -12.44 -0.06 -10.45
C LEU A 1 -13.13 1.27 -10.20
N GLN A 2 -14.37 1.12 -9.79
CA GLN A 2 -15.28 2.13 -9.27
C GLN A 2 -15.59 1.56 -7.88
N ASP A 3 -15.51 2.37 -6.81
CA ASP A 3 -15.97 2.07 -5.42
C ASP A 3 -15.09 2.71 -4.31
N TYR A 4 -14.27 3.73 -4.62
CA TYR A 4 -13.86 4.74 -3.62
C TYR A 4 -14.55 6.10 -3.81
N ALA A 5 -15.35 6.22 -4.86
CA ALA A 5 -16.25 7.34 -5.05
C ALA A 5 -17.64 6.87 -4.60
N GLY A 6 -18.00 7.19 -3.36
CA GLY A 6 -19.41 7.33 -3.02
C GLY A 6 -20.02 8.25 -4.07
N GLN A 7 -20.96 7.71 -4.85
CA GLN A 7 -21.61 8.40 -5.94
C GLN A 7 -22.42 9.56 -5.32
N GLY A 8 -21.85 10.77 -5.31
CA GLY A 8 -22.47 11.98 -4.75
C GLY A 8 -21.70 12.77 -3.69
N ASN A 9 -20.43 12.46 -3.39
CA ASN A 9 -19.67 13.19 -2.36
C ASN A 9 -18.49 13.97 -2.97
N ASP A 10 -18.76 15.17 -3.48
CA ASP A 10 -17.68 16.16 -3.55
C ASP A 10 -17.18 16.41 -2.12
N PRO A 11 -15.87 16.41 -1.88
CA PRO A 11 -15.33 16.57 -0.54
C PRO A 11 -15.76 17.94 -0.01
N GLU A 12 -16.54 17.92 1.06
CA GLU A 12 -17.14 19.14 1.62
C GLU A 12 -16.17 19.83 2.58
N ASN A 13 -15.15 19.09 3.04
CA ASN A 13 -14.15 19.54 3.99
C ASN A 13 -12.72 19.22 3.52
N GLU A 14 -11.75 20.06 3.92
CA GLU A 14 -10.32 19.89 3.63
C GLU A 14 -9.80 18.51 4.04
N LYS A 15 -10.31 17.99 5.16
CA LYS A 15 -10.00 16.64 5.66
C LYS A 15 -10.44 15.53 4.70
N GLU A 16 -11.60 15.67 4.08
CA GLU A 16 -12.11 14.67 3.11
C GLU A 16 -11.31 14.70 1.82
N LEU A 17 -10.95 15.91 1.38
CA LEU A 17 -10.09 16.10 0.21
C LEU A 17 -8.71 15.48 0.44
N PHE A 18 -8.08 15.74 1.60
CA PHE A 18 -6.82 15.11 1.99
C PHE A 18 -6.94 13.59 2.04
N ASN A 19 -7.96 13.05 2.72
CA ASN A 19 -8.17 11.62 2.83
C ASN A 19 -8.37 10.97 1.45
N ARG A 20 -9.10 11.63 0.54
CA ARG A 20 -9.32 11.14 -0.82
C ARG A 20 -8.01 11.06 -1.61
N PHE A 21 -7.18 12.10 -1.56
CA PHE A 21 -5.87 12.08 -2.23
C PHE A 21 -4.94 11.04 -1.62
N HIS A 22 -4.89 10.96 -0.29
CA HIS A 22 -4.08 9.98 0.41
C HIS A 22 -4.51 8.54 0.07
N ALA A 23 -5.81 8.24 0.12
CA ALA A 23 -6.35 6.93 -0.25
C ALA A 23 -6.11 6.60 -1.73
N SER A 24 -6.28 7.58 -2.63
CA SER A 24 -6.00 7.40 -4.06
C SER A 24 -4.54 7.04 -4.31
N LEU A 25 -3.60 7.79 -3.72
CA LEU A 25 -2.16 7.51 -3.85
C LEU A 25 -1.79 6.14 -3.27
N ARG A 26 -2.33 5.80 -2.09
CA ARG A 26 -2.14 4.50 -1.45
C ARG A 26 -2.67 3.36 -2.31
N ASN A 27 -3.84 3.51 -2.91
CA ASN A 27 -4.41 2.52 -3.81
C ASN A 27 -3.51 2.29 -5.04
N VAL A 28 -2.93 3.35 -5.61
CA VAL A 28 -1.99 3.22 -6.72
C VAL A 28 -0.73 2.46 -6.28
N SER A 29 -0.15 2.78 -5.12
CA SER A 29 1.06 2.10 -4.64
C SER A 29 0.80 0.63 -4.30
N GLU A 30 -0.29 0.33 -3.60
CA GLU A 30 -0.71 -1.04 -3.27
C GLU A 30 -0.97 -1.88 -4.53
N ARG A 31 -1.62 -1.31 -5.55
CA ARG A 31 -1.85 -1.98 -6.83
C ARG A 31 -0.54 -2.34 -7.55
N ILE A 32 0.46 -1.46 -7.54
CA ILE A 32 1.78 -1.74 -8.13
C ILE A 32 2.44 -2.91 -7.41
N PHE A 33 2.44 -2.90 -6.07
CA PHE A 33 3.00 -4.01 -5.29
C PHE A 33 2.21 -5.32 -5.50
N GLY A 34 0.89 -5.25 -5.68
CA GLY A 34 0.05 -6.40 -6.02
C GLY A 34 0.48 -7.04 -7.35
N ILE A 35 0.70 -6.23 -8.39
CA ILE A 35 1.20 -6.71 -9.69
C ILE A 35 2.57 -7.38 -9.51
N PHE A 36 3.50 -6.74 -8.80
CA PHE A 36 4.83 -7.31 -8.59
C PHE A 36 4.80 -8.62 -7.80
N LYS A 37 3.93 -8.76 -6.81
CA LYS A 37 3.73 -10.01 -6.05
C LYS A 37 3.10 -11.13 -6.88
N SER A 38 2.16 -10.80 -7.78
CA SER A 38 1.57 -11.76 -8.72
C SER A 38 2.63 -12.28 -9.69
N ARG A 39 3.43 -11.38 -10.27
CA ARG A 39 4.36 -11.71 -11.37
C ARG A 39 5.72 -12.21 -10.95
N PHE A 40 6.27 -11.69 -9.85
CA PHE A 40 7.61 -12.05 -9.40
C PHE A 40 7.51 -12.73 -8.03
N THR A 41 7.82 -14.03 -8.01
CA THR A 41 7.79 -14.86 -6.80
C THR A 41 8.71 -14.33 -5.69
N ILE A 42 9.73 -13.56 -6.04
CA ILE A 42 10.64 -12.90 -5.11
C ILE A 42 9.94 -11.94 -4.14
N PHE A 43 8.76 -11.41 -4.47
CA PHE A 43 7.98 -10.55 -3.55
C PHE A 43 6.94 -11.31 -2.71
N LYS A 44 6.79 -12.64 -2.89
CA LYS A 44 5.80 -13.43 -2.14
C LYS A 44 6.24 -13.74 -0.71
N SER A 45 7.54 -13.73 -0.43
CA SER A 45 8.10 -13.95 0.90
C SER A 45 8.96 -12.76 1.33
N ALA A 46 9.19 -12.65 2.65
CA ALA A 46 10.13 -11.67 3.17
C ALA A 46 11.54 -12.03 2.70
N THR A 47 12.08 -11.25 1.76
CA THR A 47 13.42 -11.48 1.25
C THR A 47 14.47 -11.03 2.26
N PRO A 48 15.47 -11.86 2.60
CA PRO A 48 16.52 -11.54 3.58
C PRO A 48 17.60 -10.63 2.97
N PHE A 49 17.21 -9.64 2.16
CA PHE A 49 18.13 -8.72 1.51
C PHE A 49 18.27 -7.43 2.30
N LEU A 50 19.45 -6.83 2.26
CA LEU A 50 19.67 -5.47 2.77
C LEU A 50 18.75 -4.48 2.05
N PHE A 51 18.37 -3.39 2.72
CA PHE A 51 17.46 -2.38 2.18
C PHE A 51 17.88 -1.88 0.79
N LYS A 52 19.19 -1.62 0.58
CA LYS A 52 19.74 -1.21 -0.72
C LYS A 52 19.39 -2.21 -1.83
N THR A 53 19.55 -3.50 -1.56
CA THR A 53 19.25 -4.57 -2.52
C THR A 53 17.75 -4.71 -2.76
N GLN A 54 16.91 -4.47 -1.74
CA GLN A 54 15.45 -4.46 -1.93
C GLN A 54 15.02 -3.34 -2.90
N VAL A 55 15.62 -2.15 -2.80
CA VAL A 55 15.36 -1.04 -3.72
C VAL A 55 15.81 -1.38 -5.14
N GLU A 56 17.01 -1.95 -5.29
CA GLU A 56 17.53 -2.39 -6.59
C GLU A 56 16.61 -3.45 -7.23
N LEU A 57 16.10 -4.41 -6.45
CA LEU A 57 15.16 -5.42 -6.93
C LEU A 57 13.86 -4.81 -7.46
N VAL A 58 13.26 -3.86 -6.73
CA VAL A 58 12.06 -3.16 -7.19
C VAL A 58 12.31 -2.46 -8.53
N LEU A 59 13.47 -1.81 -8.68
CA LEU A 59 13.82 -1.11 -9.92
C LEU A 59 14.02 -2.08 -11.10
N VAL A 60 14.72 -3.19 -10.89
CA VAL A 60 14.93 -4.23 -11.91
C VAL A 60 13.61 -4.86 -12.32
N CYS A 61 12.75 -5.22 -11.36
CA CYS A 61 11.43 -5.77 -11.64
C CYS A 61 10.53 -4.79 -12.39
N ALA A 62 10.59 -3.49 -12.08
CA ALA A 62 9.87 -2.46 -12.82
C ALA A 62 10.37 -2.33 -14.27
N ALA A 63 11.70 -2.31 -14.48
CA ALA A 63 12.30 -2.28 -15.81
C ALA A 63 11.93 -3.51 -16.63
N LEU A 64 12.00 -4.70 -16.04
CA LEU A 64 11.64 -5.96 -16.68
C LEU A 64 10.14 -6.02 -17.02
N HIS A 65 9.28 -5.58 -16.11
CA HIS A 65 7.84 -5.47 -16.34
C HIS A 65 7.54 -4.55 -17.52
N ASN A 66 8.17 -3.39 -17.57
CA ASN A 66 8.00 -2.42 -18.65
C ASN A 66 8.52 -2.96 -19.99
N PHE A 67 9.66 -3.67 -20.00
CA PHE A 67 10.24 -4.27 -21.20
C PHE A 67 9.29 -5.30 -21.80
N LEU A 68 8.86 -6.27 -21.00
CA LEU A 68 8.00 -7.36 -21.45
C LEU A 68 6.57 -6.90 -21.78
N ARG A 69 6.08 -5.82 -21.14
CA ARG A 69 4.81 -5.19 -21.52
C ARG A 69 4.89 -4.55 -22.92
N ARG A 70 6.07 -4.08 -23.34
CA ARG A 70 6.25 -3.48 -24.67
C ARG A 70 6.40 -4.52 -25.78
N SER A 71 6.71 -5.76 -25.44
CA SER A 71 6.85 -6.86 -26.41
C SER A 71 5.57 -7.69 -26.59
N ASP A 72 4.43 -7.29 -26.01
CA ASP A 72 3.17 -8.07 -25.95
C ASP A 72 3.34 -9.51 -25.43
N GLU A 73 4.46 -9.79 -24.76
CA GLU A 73 4.88 -11.12 -24.33
C GLU A 73 4.36 -11.46 -22.92
N PHE A 74 3.55 -10.57 -22.34
CA PHE A 74 2.88 -10.79 -21.06
C PHE A 74 1.38 -11.02 -21.25
N PRO A 75 0.89 -12.26 -21.10
CA PRO A 75 -0.53 -12.51 -20.90
C PRO A 75 -0.99 -11.76 -19.64
N ILE A 76 -2.01 -10.93 -19.77
CA ILE A 76 -2.66 -10.27 -18.64
C ILE A 76 -3.28 -11.36 -17.78
N GLU A 77 -2.73 -11.61 -16.59
CA GLU A 77 -3.38 -12.48 -15.61
C GLU A 77 -4.65 -11.76 -15.16
N ALA A 78 -5.80 -12.33 -15.53
CA ALA A 78 -7.08 -11.93 -15.00
C ALA A 78 -7.03 -12.19 -13.48
N VAL A 79 -7.03 -11.11 -12.70
CA VAL A 79 -7.10 -11.18 -11.25
C VAL A 79 -8.55 -11.47 -10.89
N ASP A 80 -8.93 -12.75 -10.90
CA ASP A 80 -10.13 -13.20 -10.20
C ASP A 80 -9.80 -13.25 -8.70
N GLU A 81 -10.24 -12.23 -7.99
CA GLU A 81 -10.23 -12.16 -6.52
C GLU A 81 -11.53 -12.82 -6.03
N PRO A 82 -11.43 -13.92 -5.27
CA PRO A 82 -11.81 -13.81 -3.87
C PRO A 82 -10.91 -14.67 -2.98
N SER A 83 -9.99 -14.06 -2.22
CA SER A 83 -9.32 -14.72 -1.10
C SER A 83 -9.53 -13.93 0.18
N SER A 84 -10.75 -14.08 0.71
CA SER A 84 -11.00 -13.93 2.14
C SER A 84 -10.13 -14.95 2.88
N SER A 85 -9.26 -14.49 3.78
CA SER A 85 -8.51 -15.37 4.68
C SER A 85 -8.31 -14.68 6.02
N THR A 86 -9.33 -14.83 6.87
CA THR A 86 -9.16 -14.84 8.32
C THR A 86 -8.32 -16.06 8.68
N LEU A 87 -7.11 -15.89 9.22
CA LEU A 87 -6.52 -16.84 10.17
C LEU A 87 -5.65 -16.10 11.19
N LEU A 88 -6.02 -16.27 12.45
CA LEU A 88 -5.23 -15.97 13.63
C LEU A 88 -4.18 -17.07 13.80
N VAL A 89 -2.91 -16.71 14.00
CA VAL A 89 -1.94 -17.52 14.75
C VAL A 89 -1.10 -16.55 15.60
N ASN A 90 -1.21 -16.74 16.92
CA ASN A 90 -0.33 -16.17 17.93
C ASN A 90 0.91 -17.05 18.08
N GLU A 91 2.07 -16.45 18.35
CA GLU A 91 3.17 -16.85 19.26
C GLU A 91 4.39 -15.96 18.94
N ASP A 92 4.59 -14.91 19.73
CA ASP A 92 5.52 -14.82 20.88
C ASP A 92 6.94 -14.40 20.47
N HIS A 93 7.12 -13.08 20.36
CA HIS A 93 8.40 -12.43 20.59
C HIS A 93 8.18 -11.32 21.61
N THR A 94 8.71 -11.56 22.81
CA THR A 94 8.80 -10.63 23.93
C THR A 94 9.35 -9.27 23.48
N PHE A 95 8.48 -8.27 23.43
CA PHE A 95 8.86 -6.87 23.54
C PHE A 95 8.03 -6.24 24.65
N GLU A 96 8.73 -5.71 25.64
CA GLU A 96 8.23 -5.00 26.81
C GLU A 96 7.17 -3.93 26.45
N PRO A 97 6.18 -3.68 27.33
CA PRO A 97 5.01 -2.89 27.00
C PRO A 97 5.34 -1.39 27.02
N ILE A 98 5.52 -0.78 25.85
CA ILE A 98 5.44 0.67 25.74
C ILE A 98 3.96 1.04 25.63
N ILE A 99 3.28 1.09 26.78
CA ILE A 99 2.06 1.90 26.93
C ILE A 99 2.51 3.37 27.04
N GLN A 100 3.16 3.89 26.00
CA GLN A 100 3.03 5.30 25.65
C GLN A 100 1.72 5.38 24.86
N THR A 101 0.83 6.23 25.33
CA THR A 101 -0.59 6.21 25.02
C THR A 101 -0.82 6.18 23.50
N GLN A 102 -1.33 5.07 22.96
CA GLN A 102 -1.79 4.97 21.57
C GLN A 102 -2.71 6.13 21.18
N GLU A 103 -3.44 6.68 22.15
CA GLU A 103 -4.24 7.91 22.02
C GLU A 103 -3.36 9.11 21.63
N GLN A 104 -2.22 9.32 22.29
CA GLN A 104 -1.31 10.43 22.03
C GLN A 104 -0.68 10.32 20.64
N GLU A 105 -0.20 9.13 20.25
CA GLU A 105 0.36 8.93 18.89
C GLU A 105 -0.70 9.13 17.80
N ARG A 106 -1.95 8.73 18.06
CA ARG A 106 -3.07 8.97 17.15
C ARG A 106 -3.41 10.46 17.08
N GLU A 107 -3.43 11.15 18.21
CA GLU A 107 -3.64 12.60 18.29
C GLU A 107 -2.55 13.36 17.53
N ASP A 108 -1.29 13.04 17.75
CA ASP A 108 -0.14 13.63 17.07
C ASP A 108 -0.20 13.37 15.55
N THR A 109 -0.54 12.14 15.16
CA THR A 109 -0.74 11.76 13.76
C THR A 109 -1.93 12.52 13.13
N ASN A 110 -3.02 12.67 13.87
CA ASN A 110 -4.21 13.39 13.40
C ASN A 110 -3.94 14.90 13.30
N ALA A 111 -3.18 15.46 14.25
CA ALA A 111 -2.76 16.86 14.25
C ALA A 111 -1.83 17.15 13.06
N TRP A 112 -0.85 16.28 12.81
CA TRP A 112 0.03 16.35 11.65
C TRP A 112 -0.74 16.24 10.32
N ARG A 113 -1.71 15.33 10.22
CA ARG A 113 -2.59 15.24 9.03
C ARG A 113 -3.42 16.51 8.83
N THR A 114 -3.91 17.10 9.92
CA THR A 114 -4.71 18.33 9.87
C THR A 114 -3.86 19.52 9.43
N SER A 115 -2.60 19.63 9.89
CA SER A 115 -1.71 20.71 9.46
C SER A 115 -1.31 20.63 7.98
N ILE A 116 -1.23 19.41 7.41
CA ILE A 116 -1.05 19.23 5.97
C ILE A 116 -2.30 19.66 5.20
N ALA A 117 -3.48 19.29 5.68
CA ALA A 117 -4.75 19.65 5.04
C ALA A 117 -4.97 21.17 4.96
N MET A 118 -4.59 21.90 6.02
CA MET A 118 -4.69 23.37 6.09
C MET A 118 -3.66 24.12 5.24
N ASN A 119 -2.66 23.43 4.68
CA ASN A 119 -1.57 24.03 3.89
C ASN A 119 -1.66 23.66 2.39
N MET A 120 -2.74 22.98 1.98
CA MET A 120 -3.08 22.72 0.57
C MET A 120 -3.94 23.84 0.01
#